data_AF-E6TRR3-F1
#
_entry.id   AF-E6TRR3-F1
#
_cell.length_a   1.000
_cell.length_b   1.000
_cell.length_c   1.000
_cell.angle_alpha   90.00
_cell.angle_beta   90.00
_cell.angle_gamma   90.00
#
_symmetry.space_group_name_H-M   'P 1'
#
loop_
_entity.id
_entity.type
_entity.pdbx_description
1 polymer ?
#
loop_
_entity_poly.entity_id
_entity_poly.type
_entity_poly.pdbx_seq_one_letter_code
_entity_poly.pdbx_strand_id
1 'polypeptide(L)'
;MENAFRIQLGGVMSIIAGFSLATAHSINLLFSNGEGILIGQAIVFIAHLLIVFAFFGFHELQRDKNGIFGSLGMILGVIGTIIVTAIVFVEMAGVSNVNVDEIFAVSVNHFIYSFGPLLFVVGMIFVGISMMRARIFPAVVGLLLILGTIVFALGTVAGALESIISTIGAIITGLGFIWGGYFLFRRSVM
;
A
#
# COMPACT_ATOMS: atom_id res chain seq x y z
N MET A 1 5.70 23.02 -15.69
CA MET A 1 4.32 23.08 -15.14
C MET A 1 3.68 21.69 -15.05
N GLU A 2 3.77 20.85 -16.09
CA GLU A 2 3.13 19.52 -16.08
C GLU A 2 3.59 18.59 -14.94
N ASN A 3 4.89 18.59 -14.60
CA ASN A 3 5.42 17.78 -13.52
C ASN A 3 4.95 18.23 -12.13
N ALA A 4 4.67 19.54 -11.95
CA ALA A 4 4.26 20.08 -10.65
C ALA A 4 2.88 19.55 -10.23
N PHE A 5 1.94 19.48 -11.18
CA PHE A 5 0.62 18.91 -10.93
C PHE A 5 0.68 17.43 -10.54
N ARG A 6 1.48 16.62 -11.25
CA ARG A 6 1.64 15.18 -10.96
C ARG A 6 2.24 14.94 -9.59
N ILE A 7 3.25 15.72 -9.21
CA ILE A 7 3.90 15.70 -7.91
C ILE A 7 2.90 16.09 -6.81
N GLN A 8 2.17 17.19 -6.99
CA GLN A 8 1.18 17.65 -6.01
C GLN A 8 0.05 16.63 -5.80
N LEU A 9 -0.50 16.10 -6.90
CA LEU A 9 -1.53 15.07 -6.88
C LEU A 9 -1.02 13.83 -6.15
N GLY A 10 0.16 13.33 -6.51
CA GLY A 10 0.77 12.18 -5.83
C GLY A 10 0.99 12.43 -4.33
N GLY A 11 1.33 13.65 -3.94
CA GLY A 11 1.48 14.04 -2.54
C GLY A 11 0.18 13.94 -1.76
N VAL A 12 -0.90 14.51 -2.30
CA VAL A 12 -2.24 14.45 -1.70
C VAL A 12 -2.74 13.00 -1.64
N MET A 13 -2.62 12.25 -2.73
CA MET A 13 -3.06 10.85 -2.79
C MET A 13 -2.29 9.96 -1.83
N SER A 14 -0.98 10.21 -1.65
CA SER A 14 -0.16 9.52 -0.67
C SER A 14 -0.62 9.77 0.77
N ILE A 15 -0.96 11.02 1.12
CA ILE A 15 -1.48 11.35 2.45
C ILE A 15 -2.80 10.64 2.71
N ILE A 16 -3.75 10.75 1.78
CA ILE A 16 -5.07 10.14 1.93
C ILE A 16 -4.93 8.62 2.02
N ALA A 17 -4.15 8.01 1.13
CA ALA A 17 -3.88 6.58 1.14
C ALA A 17 -3.30 6.10 2.47
N GLY A 18 -2.33 6.83 3.04
CA GLY A 18 -1.71 6.44 4.30
C GLY A 18 -2.68 6.50 5.48
N PHE A 19 -3.54 7.51 5.54
CA PHE A 19 -4.63 7.56 6.54
C PHE A 19 -5.65 6.45 6.33
N SER A 20 -6.06 6.20 5.08
CA SER A 20 -6.99 5.14 4.73
C SER A 20 -6.45 3.78 5.15
N LEU A 21 -5.19 3.46 4.85
CA LEU A 21 -4.57 2.18 5.21
C LEU A 21 -4.56 1.96 6.72
N ALA A 22 -4.10 2.95 7.50
CA ALA A 22 -4.05 2.85 8.96
C ALA A 22 -5.45 2.72 9.57
N THR A 23 -6.41 3.50 9.07
CA THR A 23 -7.79 3.50 9.56
C THR A 23 -8.50 2.19 9.23
N ALA A 24 -8.36 1.71 7.99
CA ALA A 24 -9.01 0.50 7.51
C ALA A 24 -8.60 -0.73 8.32
N HIS A 25 -7.30 -0.93 8.53
CA HIS A 25 -6.81 -2.07 9.30
C HIS A 25 -7.17 -1.94 10.79
N SER A 26 -7.21 -0.73 11.34
CA SER A 26 -7.70 -0.50 12.71
C SER A 26 -9.17 -0.86 12.85
N ILE A 27 -10.02 -0.53 11.87
CA ILE A 27 -11.42 -0.95 11.81
C ILE A 27 -11.50 -2.48 11.74
N ASN A 28 -10.78 -3.11 10.80
CA ASN A 28 -10.80 -4.57 10.64
C ASN A 28 -10.30 -5.32 11.89
N LEU A 29 -9.45 -4.70 12.72
CA LEU A 29 -9.04 -5.27 14.00
C LEU A 29 -10.15 -5.18 15.07
N LEU A 30 -10.94 -4.12 15.07
CA LEU A 30 -11.96 -3.84 16.08
C LEU A 30 -13.30 -4.56 15.81
N PHE A 31 -13.59 -4.89 14.55
CA PHE A 31 -14.82 -5.55 14.14
C PHE A 31 -14.55 -6.98 13.68
N SER A 32 -15.34 -7.94 14.19
CA SER A 32 -15.14 -9.38 13.93
C SER A 32 -16.11 -9.98 12.90
N ASN A 33 -17.16 -9.27 12.51
CA ASN A 33 -18.09 -9.67 11.44
C ASN A 33 -18.95 -8.48 10.94
N GLY A 34 -19.65 -8.68 9.82
CA GLY A 34 -20.70 -7.80 9.34
C GLY A 34 -20.21 -6.48 8.70
N GLU A 35 -21.02 -5.43 8.84
CA GLU A 35 -20.84 -4.14 8.16
C GLU A 35 -19.52 -3.44 8.51
N GLY A 36 -18.99 -3.63 9.73
CA GLY A 36 -17.73 -3.02 10.15
C GLY A 36 -16.53 -3.49 9.33
N ILE A 37 -16.43 -4.80 9.06
CA ILE A 37 -15.38 -5.36 8.20
C ILE A 37 -15.57 -4.91 6.75
N LEU A 38 -16.81 -4.84 6.26
CA LEU A 38 -17.09 -4.37 4.90
C LEU A 38 -16.61 -2.92 4.71
N ILE A 39 -16.85 -2.04 5.68
CA ILE A 39 -16.37 -0.65 5.66
C ILE A 39 -14.83 -0.62 5.67
N GLY A 40 -14.19 -1.39 6.55
CA GLY A 40 -12.74 -1.46 6.60
C GLY A 40 -12.15 -1.92 5.26
N GLN A 41 -12.69 -2.99 4.67
CA GLN A 41 -12.27 -3.49 3.36
C GLN A 41 -12.51 -2.48 2.23
N ALA A 42 -13.62 -1.75 2.23
CA ALA A 42 -13.86 -0.68 1.26
C ALA A 42 -12.82 0.44 1.38
N ILE A 43 -12.37 0.77 2.60
CA ILE A 43 -11.30 1.75 2.82
C ILE A 43 -9.94 1.18 2.37
N VAL A 44 -9.65 -0.12 2.60
CA VAL A 44 -8.43 -0.77 2.05
C VAL A 44 -8.43 -0.69 0.52
N PHE A 45 -9.56 -0.99 -0.12
CA PHE A 45 -9.73 -0.92 -1.56
C PHE A 45 -9.40 0.48 -2.10
N ILE A 46 -9.98 1.51 -1.48
CA ILE A 46 -9.70 2.91 -1.83
C ILE A 46 -8.22 3.23 -1.60
N ALA A 47 -7.64 2.84 -0.45
CA ALA A 47 -6.24 3.11 -0.14
C ALA A 47 -5.31 2.60 -1.24
N HIS A 48 -5.52 1.37 -1.70
CA HIS A 48 -4.72 0.78 -2.77
C HIS A 48 -4.87 1.53 -4.09
N LEU A 49 -6.09 1.89 -4.51
CA LEU A 49 -6.28 2.72 -5.71
C LEU A 49 -5.51 4.05 -5.63
N LEU A 50 -5.50 4.69 -4.47
CA LEU A 50 -4.79 5.96 -4.26
C LEU A 50 -3.26 5.80 -4.23
N ILE A 51 -2.75 4.68 -3.73
CA ILE A 51 -1.31 4.37 -3.70
C ILE A 51 -0.70 4.37 -5.11
N VAL A 52 -1.45 3.96 -6.14
CA VAL A 52 -0.97 4.04 -7.53
C VAL A 52 -0.54 5.46 -7.89
N PHE A 53 -1.35 6.46 -7.56
CA PHE A 53 -1.03 7.86 -7.80
C PHE A 53 0.11 8.37 -6.91
N ALA A 54 0.19 7.88 -5.67
CA ALA A 54 1.32 8.16 -4.78
C ALA A 54 2.66 7.70 -5.39
N PHE A 55 2.70 6.47 -5.95
CA PHE A 55 3.89 5.95 -6.60
C PHE A 55 4.32 6.79 -7.79
N PHE A 56 3.39 7.24 -8.64
CA PHE A 56 3.72 8.16 -9.73
C PHE A 56 4.34 9.46 -9.21
N GLY A 57 3.80 10.04 -8.14
CA GLY A 57 4.36 11.24 -7.52
C GLY A 57 5.78 11.03 -6.95
N PHE A 58 5.99 9.92 -6.22
CA PHE A 58 7.30 9.56 -5.68
C PHE A 58 8.32 9.28 -6.77
N HIS A 59 7.90 8.62 -7.85
CA HIS A 59 8.76 8.32 -8.98
C HIS A 59 9.12 9.59 -9.75
N GLU A 60 8.16 10.48 -10.04
CA GLU A 60 8.42 11.71 -10.78
C GLU A 60 9.36 12.66 -10.03
N LEU A 61 9.20 12.83 -8.72
CA LEU A 61 10.11 13.69 -7.93
C LEU A 61 11.56 13.19 -7.98
N GLN A 62 11.74 11.88 -8.14
CA GLN A 62 13.05 11.23 -8.16
C GLN A 62 13.49 10.81 -9.55
N ARG A 63 12.84 11.30 -10.62
CA ARG A 63 13.02 10.81 -11.99
C ARG A 63 14.48 10.64 -12.41
N ASP A 64 15.32 11.62 -12.13
CA ASP A 64 16.74 11.61 -12.53
C ASP A 64 17.64 10.77 -11.61
N LYS A 65 17.13 10.35 -10.44
CA LYS A 65 17.90 9.65 -9.39
C LYS A 65 17.32 8.31 -8.94
N ASN A 66 16.17 7.89 -9.49
CA ASN A 66 15.49 6.65 -9.13
C ASN A 66 16.36 5.41 -9.38
N GLY A 67 17.08 5.41 -10.51
CA GLY A 67 17.76 4.22 -11.01
C GLY A 67 16.81 3.02 -11.14
N ILE A 68 17.39 1.82 -11.17
CA ILE A 68 16.63 0.59 -11.36
C ILE A 68 15.68 0.28 -10.20
N PHE A 69 16.06 0.62 -8.96
CA PHE A 69 15.24 0.34 -7.78
C PHE A 69 13.97 1.17 -7.76
N GLY A 70 14.02 2.46 -8.12
CA GLY A 70 12.82 3.29 -8.20
C GLY A 70 11.84 2.80 -9.27
N SER A 71 12.34 2.43 -10.45
CA SER A 71 11.49 1.95 -11.54
C SER A 71 10.90 0.57 -11.28
N LEU A 72 11.70 -0.40 -10.81
CA LEU A 72 11.18 -1.72 -10.42
C LEU A 72 10.22 -1.61 -9.24
N GLY A 73 10.54 -0.79 -8.25
CA GLY A 73 9.67 -0.54 -7.11
C GLY A 73 8.31 0.00 -7.52
N MET A 74 8.28 0.97 -8.44
CA MET A 74 7.03 1.51 -8.99
C MET A 74 6.24 0.43 -9.74
N ILE A 75 6.88 -0.32 -10.65
CA ILE A 75 6.19 -1.35 -11.46
C ILE A 75 5.62 -2.45 -10.56
N LEU A 76 6.45 -3.03 -9.69
CA LEU A 76 6.04 -4.10 -8.79
C LEU A 76 5.00 -3.63 -7.78
N GLY A 77 5.18 -2.41 -7.25
CA GLY A 77 4.22 -1.77 -6.36
C GLY A 77 2.85 -1.62 -7.03
N VAL A 78 2.79 -1.04 -8.24
CA VAL A 78 1.52 -0.86 -8.97
C VAL A 78 0.86 -2.20 -9.30
N ILE A 79 1.61 -3.20 -9.80
CA ILE A 79 1.06 -4.53 -10.08
C ILE A 79 0.53 -5.18 -8.80
N GLY A 80 1.30 -5.13 -7.72
CA GLY A 80 0.90 -5.65 -6.42
C GLY A 80 -0.36 -4.97 -5.90
N THR A 81 -0.44 -3.64 -6.02
CA THR A 81 -1.62 -2.86 -5.65
C THR A 81 -2.84 -3.28 -6.45
N ILE A 82 -2.73 -3.48 -7.77
CA ILE A 82 -3.84 -3.97 -8.61
C ILE A 82 -4.33 -5.34 -8.11
N ILE A 83 -3.41 -6.25 -7.80
CA ILE A 83 -3.76 -7.58 -7.30
C ILE A 83 -4.46 -7.49 -5.94
N VAL A 84 -3.91 -6.71 -4.99
CA VAL A 84 -4.54 -6.52 -3.68
C VAL A 84 -5.93 -5.90 -3.82
N THR A 85 -6.10 -4.89 -4.68
CA THR A 85 -7.41 -4.31 -4.97
C THR A 85 -8.39 -5.36 -5.50
N ALA A 86 -7.96 -6.26 -6.38
CA ALA A 86 -8.79 -7.33 -6.90
C ALA A 86 -9.17 -8.36 -5.81
N ILE A 87 -8.22 -8.74 -4.95
CA ILE A 87 -8.47 -9.64 -3.81
C ILE A 87 -9.49 -9.02 -2.85
N VAL A 88 -9.26 -7.77 -2.42
CA VAL A 88 -10.16 -7.06 -1.51
C VAL A 88 -11.55 -6.91 -2.10
N PHE A 89 -11.66 -6.69 -3.41
CA PHE A 89 -12.97 -6.67 -4.09
C PHE A 89 -13.73 -7.99 -3.95
N VAL A 90 -13.05 -9.12 -4.11
CA VAL A 90 -13.64 -10.44 -3.89
C VAL A 90 -13.98 -10.64 -2.40
N GLU A 91 -13.10 -10.27 -1.48
CA GLU A 91 -13.35 -10.37 -0.03
C GLU A 91 -14.60 -9.59 0.41
N MET A 92 -14.81 -8.38 -0.14
CA MET A 92 -16.02 -7.59 0.12
C MET A 92 -17.31 -8.32 -0.32
N ALA A 93 -17.27 -9.03 -1.45
CA ALA A 93 -18.39 -9.86 -1.88
C ALA A 93 -18.64 -11.02 -0.90
N GLY A 94 -17.57 -11.61 -0.36
CA GLY A 94 -17.63 -12.65 0.68
C GLY A 94 -18.37 -12.18 1.93
N VAL A 95 -18.04 -10.97 2.43
CA VAL A 95 -18.74 -10.33 3.55
C VAL A 95 -20.23 -10.09 3.25
N SER A 96 -20.59 -9.97 1.97
CA SER A 96 -21.96 -9.77 1.49
C SER A 96 -22.73 -11.08 1.25
N ASN A 97 -22.33 -12.19 1.90
CA ASN A 97 -22.91 -13.53 1.79
C ASN A 97 -22.75 -14.21 0.41
N VAL A 98 -21.75 -13.81 -0.38
CA VAL A 98 -21.35 -14.55 -1.59
C VAL A 98 -20.35 -15.63 -1.18
N ASN A 99 -20.52 -16.86 -1.68
CA ASN A 99 -19.50 -17.91 -1.48
C ASN A 99 -18.28 -17.64 -2.36
N VAL A 100 -17.23 -17.05 -1.77
CA VAL A 100 -15.99 -16.68 -2.48
C VAL A 100 -14.90 -17.73 -2.35
N ASP A 101 -15.06 -18.73 -1.49
CA ASP A 101 -14.06 -19.78 -1.28
C ASP A 101 -13.83 -20.59 -2.56
N GLU A 102 -14.90 -20.84 -3.33
CA GLU A 102 -14.83 -21.51 -4.63
C GLU A 102 -14.02 -20.69 -5.65
N ILE A 103 -14.05 -19.36 -5.55
CA ILE A 103 -13.26 -18.47 -6.43
C ILE A 103 -11.78 -18.63 -6.12
N PHE A 104 -11.40 -18.62 -4.84
CA PHE A 104 -9.99 -18.76 -4.44
C PHE A 104 -9.47 -20.19 -4.54
N ALA A 105 -10.33 -21.21 -4.54
CA ALA A 105 -9.95 -22.61 -4.69
C ALA A 105 -9.45 -22.96 -6.10
N VAL A 106 -9.79 -22.17 -7.13
CA VAL A 106 -9.24 -22.35 -8.48
C VAL A 106 -7.73 -22.12 -8.47
N SER A 107 -6.96 -23.07 -8.99
CA SER A 107 -5.48 -23.11 -8.87
C SER A 107 -4.78 -21.80 -9.23
N VAL A 108 -5.20 -21.16 -10.32
CA VAL A 108 -4.66 -19.86 -10.77
C VAL A 108 -5.00 -18.75 -9.78
N ASN A 109 -6.22 -18.71 -9.28
CA ASN A 109 -6.67 -17.70 -8.31
C ASN A 109 -5.99 -17.90 -6.96
N HIS A 110 -5.83 -19.13 -6.50
CA HIS A 110 -5.07 -19.46 -5.29
C HIS A 110 -3.64 -18.93 -5.39
N PHE A 111 -2.96 -19.16 -6.51
CA PHE A 111 -1.60 -18.66 -6.72
C PHE A 111 -1.54 -17.12 -6.67
N ILE A 112 -2.45 -16.43 -7.35
CA ILE A 112 -2.53 -14.96 -7.35
C ILE A 112 -2.83 -14.44 -5.94
N TYR A 113 -3.76 -15.07 -5.23
CA TYR A 113 -4.15 -14.72 -3.87
C TYR A 113 -2.98 -14.88 -2.88
N SER A 114 -2.28 -16.01 -2.92
CA SER A 114 -1.20 -16.31 -1.97
C SER A 114 0.08 -15.52 -2.22
N PHE A 115 0.48 -15.33 -3.48
CA PHE A 115 1.79 -14.76 -3.81
C PHE A 115 1.71 -13.36 -4.43
N GLY A 116 0.58 -12.99 -5.01
CA GLY A 116 0.39 -11.68 -5.65
C GLY A 116 0.65 -10.49 -4.72
N PRO A 117 0.14 -10.49 -3.47
CA PRO A 117 0.44 -9.42 -2.50
C PRO A 117 1.95 -9.24 -2.22
N LEU A 118 2.77 -10.28 -2.38
CA LEU A 118 4.22 -10.16 -2.20
C LEU A 118 4.86 -9.23 -3.24
N LEU A 119 4.27 -9.05 -4.42
CA LEU A 119 4.75 -8.07 -5.39
C LEU A 119 4.64 -6.64 -4.84
N PHE A 120 3.58 -6.35 -4.10
CA PHE A 120 3.46 -5.07 -3.39
C PHE A 120 4.56 -4.93 -2.34
N VAL A 121 4.81 -5.97 -1.54
CA VAL A 121 5.87 -5.99 -0.51
C VAL A 121 7.25 -5.70 -1.12
N VAL A 122 7.62 -6.44 -2.17
CA VAL A 122 8.90 -6.24 -2.86
C VAL A 122 8.97 -4.86 -3.52
N GLY A 123 7.86 -4.41 -4.12
CA GLY A 123 7.73 -3.06 -4.66
C GLY A 123 8.02 -1.98 -3.63
N MET A 124 7.39 -2.06 -2.46
CA MET A 124 7.60 -1.15 -1.34
C MET A 124 9.03 -1.16 -0.83
N ILE A 125 9.67 -2.34 -0.77
CA ILE A 125 11.08 -2.43 -0.38
C ILE A 125 11.96 -1.67 -1.37
N PHE A 126 11.77 -1.87 -2.66
CA PHE A 126 12.54 -1.17 -3.70
C PHE A 126 12.27 0.34 -3.75
N VAL A 127 11.01 0.77 -3.57
CA VAL A 127 10.66 2.19 -3.43
C VAL A 127 11.38 2.80 -2.23
N GLY A 128 11.34 2.16 -1.07
CA GLY A 128 12.01 2.64 0.13
C GLY A 128 13.53 2.72 -0.02
N ILE A 129 14.16 1.70 -0.62
CA ILE A 129 15.60 1.71 -0.94
C ILE A 129 15.93 2.86 -1.90
N SER A 130 15.12 3.05 -2.95
CA SER A 130 15.28 4.14 -3.91
C SER A 130 15.26 5.51 -3.20
N MET A 131 14.26 5.73 -2.34
CA MET A 131 14.13 6.98 -1.56
C MET A 131 15.36 7.27 -0.70
N MET A 132 15.86 6.26 0.02
CA MET A 132 17.05 6.43 0.86
C MET A 132 18.32 6.68 0.04
N ARG A 133 18.46 6.04 -1.14
CA ARG A 133 19.63 6.19 -2.01
C ARG A 133 19.66 7.51 -2.76
N ALA A 134 18.51 7.96 -3.28
CA ALA A 134 18.41 9.20 -4.04
C ALA A 134 18.63 10.44 -3.15
N ARG A 135 18.40 10.30 -1.82
CA ARG A 135 18.50 11.38 -0.82
C ARG A 135 17.64 12.61 -1.17
N ILE A 136 16.53 12.37 -1.88
CA ILE A 136 15.54 13.41 -2.22
C ILE A 136 14.50 13.50 -1.11
N PHE A 137 14.02 12.35 -0.65
CA PHE A 137 13.16 12.25 0.53
C PHE A 137 14.00 12.09 1.81
N PRO A 138 13.44 12.45 2.98
CA PRO A 138 14.02 12.03 4.25
C PRO A 138 14.14 10.50 4.32
N ALA A 139 15.28 9.97 4.75
CA ALA A 139 15.53 8.52 4.78
C ALA A 139 14.49 7.75 5.63
N VAL A 140 13.93 8.41 6.65
CA VAL A 140 12.87 7.86 7.51
C VAL A 140 11.63 7.47 6.71
N VAL A 141 11.28 8.18 5.63
CA VAL A 141 10.15 7.82 4.77
C VAL A 141 10.36 6.44 4.16
N GLY A 142 11.52 6.22 3.52
CA GLY A 142 11.84 4.92 2.93
C GLY A 142 11.93 3.80 3.97
N LEU A 143 12.47 4.09 5.15
CA LEU A 143 12.55 3.12 6.24
C LEU A 143 11.17 2.72 6.77
N LEU A 144 10.25 3.67 6.97
CA LEU A 144 8.88 3.39 7.40
C LEU A 144 8.14 2.51 6.38
N LEU A 145 8.29 2.81 5.09
CA LEU A 145 7.70 2.02 4.02
C LEU A 145 8.22 0.57 4.01
N ILE A 146 9.53 0.37 4.16
CA ILE A 146 10.15 -0.96 4.21
C ILE A 146 9.68 -1.72 5.45
N LEU A 147 9.91 -1.15 6.64
CA LEU A 147 9.66 -1.83 7.91
C LEU A 147 8.17 -2.11 8.09
N GLY A 148 7.31 -1.13 7.80
CA GLY A 148 5.87 -1.30 7.90
C GLY A 148 5.37 -2.42 7.00
N THR A 149 5.83 -2.48 5.74
CA THR A 149 5.35 -3.49 4.80
C THR A 149 5.88 -4.89 5.13
N ILE A 150 7.11 -5.00 5.66
CA ILE A 150 7.65 -6.27 6.16
C ILE A 150 6.85 -6.74 7.37
N VAL A 151 6.61 -5.87 8.36
CA VAL A 151 5.81 -6.20 9.55
C VAL A 151 4.40 -6.62 9.12
N PHE A 152 3.79 -5.91 8.16
CA PHE A 152 2.50 -6.26 7.61
C PHE A 152 2.50 -7.69 7.02
N ALA A 153 3.46 -7.98 6.15
CA ALA A 153 3.58 -9.29 5.50
C ALA A 153 3.81 -10.42 6.51
N LEU A 154 4.60 -10.19 7.56
CA LEU A 154 4.82 -11.16 8.63
C LEU A 154 3.54 -11.51 9.41
N GLY A 155 2.51 -10.65 9.37
CA GLY A 155 1.20 -10.96 9.93
C GLY A 155 0.61 -12.27 9.38
N THR A 156 0.78 -12.54 8.08
CA THR A 156 0.23 -13.73 7.40
C THR A 156 0.75 -15.07 7.93
N VAL A 157 1.89 -15.06 8.61
CA VAL A 157 2.51 -16.26 9.20
C VAL A 157 2.47 -16.24 10.73
N ALA A 158 1.80 -15.26 11.33
CA ALA A 158 1.76 -15.06 12.78
C ALA A 158 0.64 -15.82 13.51
N GLY A 159 -0.18 -16.58 12.78
CA GLY A 159 -1.28 -17.36 13.36
C GLY A 159 -2.25 -16.47 14.15
N ALA A 160 -2.42 -16.76 15.45
CA ALA A 160 -3.36 -16.03 16.31
C ALA A 160 -3.08 -14.51 16.44
N LEU A 161 -1.87 -14.06 16.09
CA LEU A 161 -1.50 -12.64 16.15
C LEU A 161 -1.57 -11.91 14.81
N GLU A 162 -2.06 -12.57 13.75
CA GLU A 162 -2.10 -12.04 12.38
C GLU A 162 -2.75 -10.65 12.30
N SER A 163 -3.95 -10.48 12.86
CA SER A 163 -4.71 -9.23 12.79
C SER A 163 -3.97 -8.07 13.48
N ILE A 164 -3.31 -8.34 14.61
CA ILE A 164 -2.56 -7.34 15.38
C ILE A 164 -1.31 -6.93 14.61
N ILE A 165 -0.52 -7.90 14.15
CA ILE A 165 0.75 -7.65 13.46
C ILE A 165 0.52 -6.96 12.12
N SER A 166 -0.46 -7.41 11.33
CA SER A 166 -0.85 -6.76 10.07
C SER A 166 -1.30 -5.32 10.31
N THR A 167 -2.10 -5.06 11.35
CA THR A 167 -2.54 -3.70 11.70
C THR A 167 -1.38 -2.79 12.07
N ILE A 168 -0.43 -3.27 12.89
CA ILE A 168 0.77 -2.50 13.22
C ILE A 168 1.58 -2.18 11.96
N GLY A 169 1.78 -3.17 11.08
CA GLY A 169 2.48 -2.98 9.82
C GLY A 169 1.78 -1.95 8.91
N ALA A 170 0.45 -2.01 8.82
CA ALA A 170 -0.36 -1.06 8.06
C ALA A 170 -0.24 0.36 8.60
N ILE A 171 -0.24 0.54 9.93
CA ILE A 171 -0.05 1.85 10.56
C ILE A 171 1.33 2.42 10.22
N ILE A 172 2.40 1.62 10.38
CA ILE A 172 3.77 2.06 10.08
C ILE A 172 3.91 2.42 8.59
N THR A 173 3.36 1.59 7.70
CA THR A 173 3.35 1.84 6.25
C THR A 173 2.56 3.11 5.93
N GLY A 174 1.39 3.28 6.55
CA GLY A 174 0.54 4.46 6.42
C GLY A 174 1.27 5.74 6.84
N LEU A 175 2.02 5.71 7.95
CA LEU A 175 2.87 6.82 8.39
C LEU A 175 3.96 7.15 7.36
N GLY A 176 4.56 6.14 6.73
CA GLY A 176 5.51 6.34 5.64
C GLY A 176 4.87 7.05 4.43
N PHE A 177 3.66 6.65 4.03
CA PHE A 177 2.92 7.32 2.96
C PHE A 177 2.49 8.75 3.35
N ILE A 178 2.04 8.98 4.58
CA ILE A 178 1.66 10.31 5.06
C ILE A 178 2.87 11.25 5.04
N TRP A 179 4.01 10.81 5.59
CA TRP A 179 5.22 11.64 5.63
C TRP A 179 5.77 11.87 4.21
N GLY A 180 5.86 10.83 3.39
CA GLY A 180 6.28 10.95 2.00
C GLY A 180 5.40 11.92 1.21
N GLY A 181 4.08 11.80 1.37
CA GLY A 181 3.10 12.67 0.73
C GLY A 181 3.18 14.12 1.19
N TYR A 182 3.33 14.37 2.49
CA TYR A 182 3.53 15.72 3.04
C TYR A 182 4.79 16.38 2.49
N PHE A 183 5.90 15.63 2.42
CA PHE A 183 7.15 16.12 1.85
C PHE A 183 6.99 16.46 0.36
N LEU A 184 6.33 15.59 -0.39
CA LEU A 184 6.07 15.76 -1.82
C LEU A 184 5.21 17.00 -2.09
N PHE A 185 4.12 17.16 -1.34
CA PHE A 185 3.20 18.30 -1.44
C PHE A 185 3.91 19.63 -1.12
N ARG A 186 4.68 19.69 -0.03
CA ARG A 186 5.40 20.92 0.36
C ARG A 186 6.41 21.34 -0.72
N ARG A 187 7.09 20.38 -1.35
CA ARG A 187 8.04 20.63 -2.45
C ARG A 187 7.38 21.13 -3.73
N SER A 188 6.14 20.74 -4.04
CA SER A 188 5.44 21.23 -5.24
C SER A 188 4.98 22.68 -5.17
N VAL A 189 4.91 23.26 -3.97
CA VAL A 189 4.44 24.63 -3.74
C VAL A 189 5.61 25.65 -3.70
N MET A 190 6.85 25.17 -3.61
CA MET A 190 8.07 25.99 -3.65
C MET A 190 8.65 26.04 -5.06
#